data_AF-A0A7V9FXL8-F1
#
_entry.id   AF-A0A7V9FXL8-F1
#
_cell.length_a   1.000
_cell.length_b   1.000
_cell.length_c   1.000
_cell.angle_alpha   90.00
_cell.angle_beta   90.00
_cell.angle_gamma   90.00
#
_symmetry.space_group_name_H-M   'P 1'
#
loop_
_entity.id
_entity.type
_entity.pdbx_description
1 polymer ?
#
loop_
_entity_poly.entity_id
_entity_poly.type
_entity_poly.pdbx_seq_one_letter_code
_entity_poly.pdbx_strand_id
1 'polypeptide(L)'
;VIEAILSHAEHLGLPRDTPLKRTLFACDELSGFVHACGLVRPDGIETLEPKSVRKKLKQPSFAAGVHRDEVYAGAELLGLELDEHIRNVVEALRPIAPQLGLRTAAAAEADAEV
;
A
#
# COMPACT_ATOMS: atom_id res chain seq x y z
N VAL A 1 17.43 -3.20 13.88
CA VAL A 1 17.03 -2.27 12.81
C VAL A 1 17.66 -2.62 11.47
N ILE A 2 19.00 -2.71 11.36
CA ILE A 2 19.68 -3.06 10.10
C ILE A 2 19.15 -4.36 9.47
N GLU A 3 19.03 -5.44 10.25
CA GLU A 3 18.48 -6.71 9.72
C GLU A 3 17.04 -6.59 9.23
N ALA A 4 16.23 -5.72 9.84
CA ALA A 4 14.86 -5.51 9.37
C ALA A 4 14.87 -4.86 8.00
N ILE A 5 15.65 -3.78 7.85
CA ILE A 5 15.88 -3.13 6.57
C ILE A 5 16.42 -4.13 5.56
N LEU A 6 17.38 -5.00 5.88
CA LEU A 6 17.86 -5.96 4.89
C LEU A 6 16.82 -7.05 4.56
N SER A 7 15.97 -7.45 5.51
CA SER A 7 14.99 -8.52 5.31
C SER A 7 13.75 -8.15 4.48
N HIS A 8 13.52 -6.88 4.15
CA HIS A 8 12.42 -6.55 3.22
C HIS A 8 12.78 -7.05 1.80
N ALA A 9 14.03 -6.89 1.40
CA ALA A 9 14.53 -7.32 0.10
C ALA A 9 14.64 -8.85 0.02
N GLU A 10 13.68 -9.50 -0.66
CA GLU A 10 13.59 -10.96 -0.80
C GLU A 10 14.91 -11.59 -1.29
N HIS A 11 15.58 -10.97 -2.25
CA HIS A 11 16.81 -11.47 -2.86
C HIS A 11 18.01 -11.60 -1.91
N LEU A 12 17.96 -11.00 -0.71
CA LEU A 12 19.02 -11.12 0.31
C LEU A 12 18.87 -12.39 1.16
N GLY A 13 17.75 -13.12 1.07
CA GLY A 13 17.57 -14.41 1.73
C GLY A 13 17.59 -14.37 3.26
N LEU A 14 17.32 -13.20 3.85
CA LEU A 14 17.31 -13.03 5.30
C LEU A 14 15.97 -13.45 5.91
N PRO A 15 15.98 -14.13 7.07
CA PRO A 15 14.75 -14.60 7.70
C PRO A 15 13.90 -13.45 8.24
N ARG A 16 12.58 -13.57 8.10
CA ARG A 16 11.57 -12.68 8.69
C ARG A 16 11.00 -13.28 9.98
N ASP A 17 11.89 -13.45 10.95
CA ASP A 17 11.65 -14.18 12.20
C ASP A 17 11.09 -13.33 13.35
N THR A 18 10.94 -12.03 13.15
CA THR A 18 10.37 -11.11 14.13
C THR A 18 9.14 -10.38 13.57
N PRO A 19 8.23 -9.89 14.44
CA PRO A 19 7.09 -9.09 13.99
C PRO A 19 7.50 -7.90 13.12
N LEU A 20 8.53 -7.14 13.51
CA LEU A 20 9.02 -5.99 12.75
C LEU A 20 9.43 -6.37 11.32
N LYS A 21 10.21 -7.45 11.15
CA LYS A 21 10.67 -7.92 9.83
C LYS A 21 9.50 -8.34 8.95
N ARG A 22 8.52 -9.06 9.51
CA ARG A 22 7.32 -9.50 8.80
C ARG A 22 6.45 -8.32 8.38
N THR A 23 6.19 -7.39 9.29
CA THR A 23 5.38 -6.20 9.01
C THR A 23 6.05 -5.28 7.99
N LEU A 24 7.36 -5.09 8.07
CA LEU A 24 8.08 -4.26 7.10
C LEU A 24 7.94 -4.82 5.68
N PHE A 25 8.21 -6.12 5.49
CA PHE A 25 8.02 -6.78 4.19
C PHE A 25 6.57 -6.68 3.70
N ALA A 26 5.60 -6.95 4.57
CA ALA A 26 4.19 -6.92 4.19
C ALA A 26 3.72 -5.51 3.77
N CYS A 27 4.25 -4.46 4.39
CA CYS A 27 3.83 -3.09 4.11
C CYS A 27 4.55 -2.46 2.91
N ASP A 28 5.76 -2.90 2.57
CA ASP A 28 6.64 -2.21 1.61
C ASP A 28 5.96 -2.02 0.24
N GLU A 29 5.73 -3.11 -0.49
CA GLU A 29 5.07 -3.10 -1.80
C GLU A 29 3.61 -2.59 -1.73
N LEU A 30 2.87 -2.99 -0.69
CA LEU A 30 1.46 -2.64 -0.58
C LEU A 30 1.25 -1.14 -0.35
N SER A 31 2.11 -0.49 0.44
CA SER A 31 2.01 0.95 0.71
C SER A 31 2.20 1.78 -0.56
N GLY A 32 3.22 1.45 -1.38
CA GLY A 32 3.44 2.08 -2.68
C GLY A 32 2.29 1.82 -3.65
N PHE A 33 1.73 0.61 -3.65
CA PHE A 33 0.61 0.26 -4.51
C PHE A 33 -0.69 0.99 -4.13
N VAL A 34 -1.01 1.09 -2.84
CA VAL A 34 -2.16 1.85 -2.34
C VAL A 34 -2.00 3.34 -2.62
N HIS A 35 -0.80 3.89 -2.44
CA HIS A 35 -0.48 5.27 -2.80
C HIS A 35 -0.75 5.54 -4.29
N ALA A 36 -0.25 4.69 -5.19
CA ALA A 36 -0.53 4.77 -6.61
C ALA A 36 -2.03 4.68 -6.93
N CYS A 37 -2.78 3.83 -6.21
CA CYS A 37 -4.25 3.75 -6.35
C CYS A 37 -4.92 5.07 -5.96
N GLY A 38 -4.49 5.71 -4.89
CA GLY A 38 -5.02 7.00 -4.43
C GLY A 38 -4.73 8.14 -5.42
N LEU A 39 -3.54 8.17 -6.04
CA LEU A 39 -3.14 9.22 -6.99
C LEU A 39 -4.03 9.27 -8.24
N VAL A 40 -4.48 8.13 -8.75
CA VAL A 40 -5.23 8.05 -10.02
C VAL A 40 -6.75 8.10 -9.83
N ARG A 41 -7.23 8.16 -8.58
CA ARG A 41 -8.66 8.11 -8.28
C ARG A 41 -9.21 9.53 -8.20
N PRO A 42 -10.33 9.84 -8.89
CA PRO A 42 -10.93 11.17 -8.84
C PRO A 42 -11.22 11.63 -7.40
N ASP A 43 -11.83 10.75 -6.62
CA ASP A 43 -12.22 10.99 -5.22
C ASP A 43 -11.08 10.72 -4.21
N GLY A 44 -9.86 10.49 -4.71
CA GLY A 44 -8.67 10.27 -3.90
C GLY A 44 -8.69 9.03 -3.01
N ILE A 45 -7.95 9.12 -1.90
CA ILE A 45 -7.80 8.02 -0.93
C ILE A 45 -9.01 7.89 0.01
N GLU A 46 -9.81 8.95 0.18
CA GLU A 46 -10.91 8.97 1.16
C GLU A 46 -12.00 7.91 0.91
N THR A 47 -12.21 7.53 -0.35
CA THR A 47 -13.19 6.50 -0.70
C THR A 47 -12.53 5.22 -1.20
N LEU A 48 -11.21 5.05 -0.98
CA LEU A 48 -10.43 3.94 -1.52
C LEU A 48 -10.68 2.66 -0.72
N GLU A 49 -11.52 1.79 -1.26
CA GLU A 49 -11.84 0.49 -0.65
C GLU A 49 -10.96 -0.66 -1.15
N PRO A 50 -10.75 -1.74 -0.36
CA PRO A 50 -9.94 -2.90 -0.75
C PRO A 50 -10.31 -3.52 -2.10
N LYS A 51 -11.61 -3.55 -2.43
CA LYS A 51 -12.10 -4.03 -3.73
C LYS A 51 -11.51 -3.26 -4.92
N SER A 52 -11.30 -1.94 -4.78
CA SER A 52 -10.71 -1.10 -5.82
C SER A 52 -9.23 -1.42 -6.01
N VAL A 53 -8.50 -1.60 -4.91
CA VAL A 53 -7.08 -1.98 -4.90
C VAL A 53 -6.91 -3.37 -5.52
N ARG A 54 -7.74 -4.36 -5.14
CA ARG A 54 -7.72 -5.70 -5.75
C ARG A 54 -8.01 -5.69 -7.24
N LYS A 55 -8.91 -4.81 -7.72
CA LYS A 55 -9.15 -4.65 -9.16
C LYS A 55 -7.89 -4.14 -9.86
N LYS A 56 -7.15 -3.21 -9.24
CA LYS A 56 -5.88 -2.69 -9.76
C LYS A 56 -4.76 -3.73 -9.72
N LEU A 57 -4.66 -4.57 -8.69
CA LEU A 57 -3.64 -5.63 -8.61
C LEU A 57 -3.72 -6.58 -9.82
N LYS A 58 -4.93 -6.83 -10.33
CA LYS A 58 -5.19 -7.62 -11.54
C LYS A 58 -4.81 -6.93 -12.85
N GLN A 59 -4.33 -5.68 -12.82
CA GLN A 59 -3.89 -4.93 -13.99
C GLN A 59 -2.35 -4.85 -13.97
N PRO A 60 -1.63 -5.71 -14.72
CA PRO A 60 -0.16 -5.73 -14.69
C PRO A 60 0.48 -4.40 -15.14
N SER A 61 -0.19 -3.67 -16.04
CA SER A 61 0.29 -2.38 -16.53
C SER A 61 0.19 -1.24 -15.51
N PHE A 62 -0.68 -1.36 -14.51
CA PHE A 62 -0.88 -0.33 -13.51
C PHE A 62 0.16 -0.48 -12.39
N ALA A 63 0.95 0.55 -12.09
CA ALA A 63 2.07 0.43 -11.15
C ALA A 63 2.93 -0.81 -11.47
N ALA A 64 3.45 -0.86 -12.70
CA ALA A 64 4.15 -2.03 -13.25
C ALA A 64 5.43 -2.42 -12.47
N GLY A 65 6.00 -1.49 -11.71
CA GLY A 65 7.14 -1.76 -10.82
C GLY A 65 6.80 -2.52 -9.55
N VAL A 66 5.52 -2.71 -9.22
CA VAL A 66 5.11 -3.41 -7.99
C VAL A 66 5.20 -4.92 -8.15
N HIS A 67 5.84 -5.58 -7.19
CA HIS A 67 5.94 -7.03 -7.12
C HIS A 67 4.65 -7.61 -6.50
N ARG A 68 3.68 -8.00 -7.35
CA ARG A 68 2.38 -8.49 -6.87
C ARG A 68 2.50 -9.72 -5.97
N ASP A 69 3.42 -10.63 -6.28
CA ASP A 69 3.63 -11.83 -5.47
C ASP A 69 4.05 -11.48 -4.04
N GLU A 70 4.85 -10.42 -3.86
CA GLU A 70 5.24 -9.92 -2.54
C GLU A 70 4.06 -9.27 -1.79
N VAL A 71 3.15 -8.59 -2.50
CA VAL A 71 1.90 -8.09 -1.90
C VAL A 71 1.07 -9.24 -1.30
N TYR A 72 0.93 -10.35 -2.03
CA TYR A 72 0.19 -11.52 -1.55
C TYR A 72 0.93 -12.22 -0.41
N ALA A 73 2.23 -12.49 -0.59
CA ALA A 73 3.07 -13.15 0.41
C ALA A 73 3.14 -12.34 1.72
N GLY A 74 3.14 -11.00 1.63
CA GLY A 74 3.12 -10.10 2.77
C GLY A 74 1.89 -10.28 3.67
N ALA A 75 0.69 -10.34 3.07
CA ALA A 75 -0.54 -10.57 3.81
C ALA A 75 -0.55 -11.97 4.47
N GLU A 76 -0.15 -12.99 3.72
CA GLU A 76 -0.04 -14.37 4.22
C GLU A 76 0.96 -14.48 5.39
N LEU A 77 2.11 -13.80 5.29
CA LEU A 77 3.14 -13.80 6.34
C LEU A 77 2.65 -13.19 7.66
N LEU A 78 1.69 -12.26 7.60
CA LEU A 78 1.04 -11.68 8.76
C LEU A 78 -0.16 -12.49 9.26
N GLY A 79 -0.58 -13.52 8.50
CA GLY A 79 -1.80 -14.28 8.79
C GLY A 79 -3.07 -13.46 8.60
N LEU A 80 -3.05 -12.46 7.70
CA LEU A 80 -4.18 -11.60 7.40
C LEU A 80 -4.79 -11.95 6.05
N GLU A 81 -6.10 -11.75 5.93
CA GLU A 81 -6.73 -11.67 4.62
C GLU A 81 -6.21 -10.45 3.87
N LEU A 82 -6.00 -10.56 2.56
CA LEU A 82 -5.48 -9.44 1.76
C LEU A 82 -6.37 -8.19 1.88
N ASP A 83 -7.69 -8.36 1.91
CA ASP A 83 -8.62 -7.24 2.05
C ASP A 83 -8.51 -6.53 3.41
N GLU A 84 -8.12 -7.25 4.47
CA GLU A 84 -7.84 -6.67 5.78
C GLU A 84 -6.51 -5.89 5.74
N HIS A 85 -5.46 -6.48 5.17
CA HIS A 85 -4.16 -5.80 5.06
C HIS A 85 -4.23 -4.53 4.21
N ILE A 86 -4.95 -4.57 3.08
CA ILE A 86 -5.22 -3.38 2.27
C ILE A 86 -5.93 -2.31 3.10
N ARG A 87 -6.95 -2.68 3.89
CA ARG A 87 -7.68 -1.73 4.73
C ARG A 87 -6.75 -1.07 5.76
N ASN A 88 -5.89 -1.86 6.42
CA ASN A 88 -4.91 -1.34 7.38
C ASN A 88 -3.99 -0.30 6.73
N VAL A 89 -3.47 -0.57 5.53
CA VAL A 89 -2.61 0.37 4.80
C VAL A 89 -3.37 1.62 4.36
N VAL A 90 -4.59 1.48 3.84
CA VAL A 90 -5.43 2.64 3.47
C VAL A 90 -5.67 3.55 4.68
N GLU A 91 -6.10 2.99 5.81
CA GLU A 91 -6.37 3.76 7.02
C GLU A 91 -5.11 4.39 7.62
N ALA A 92 -3.94 3.75 7.47
CA ALA A 92 -2.67 4.33 7.90
C ALA A 92 -2.24 5.54 7.04
N LEU A 93 -2.51 5.50 5.73
CA LEU A 93 -2.12 6.57 4.79
C LEU A 93 -3.12 7.74 4.79
N ARG A 94 -4.41 7.48 5.04
CA ARG A 94 -5.50 8.48 5.01
C ARG A 94 -5.21 9.75 5.86
N PRO A 95 -4.83 9.67 7.15
CA PRO A 95 -4.62 10.86 7.98
C PRO A 95 -3.42 11.72 7.55
N ILE A 96 -2.48 11.14 6.79
CA ILE A 96 -1.29 11.83 6.27
C ILE A 96 -1.38 12.09 4.76
N ALA A 97 -2.55 11.87 4.15
CA ALA A 97 -2.75 12.01 2.71
C ALA A 97 -2.24 13.35 2.12
N PRO A 98 -2.42 14.51 2.77
CA PRO A 98 -1.85 15.77 2.27
C PRO A 98 -0.33 15.77 2.18
N GLN A 99 0.35 15.13 3.15
CA GLN A 99 1.82 15.03 3.19
C GLN A 99 2.35 14.09 2.10
N LEU A 100 1.54 13.11 1.70
CA LEU A 100 1.83 12.14 0.67
C LEU A 100 1.48 12.64 -0.76
N GLY A 101 0.96 13.86 -0.89
CA GLY A 101 0.47 14.39 -2.17
C GLY A 101 -0.74 13.64 -2.72
N LEU A 102 -1.48 12.93 -1.86
CA LEU A 102 -2.70 12.22 -2.24
C LEU A 102 -3.88 13.19 -2.26
N ARG A 103 -4.75 13.02 -3.25
CA ARG A 103 -6.02 13.75 -3.32
C ARG A 103 -6.88 13.41 -2.10
N THR A 104 -7.43 14.43 -1.50
CA THR A 104 -8.44 14.35 -0.43
C THR A 104 -9.68 15.10 -0.87
N ALA A 105 -10.81 14.86 -0.20
CA ALA A 105 -12.03 15.63 -0.45
C ALA A 105 -11.78 17.15 -0.28
N ALA A 106 -10.99 17.54 0.72
CA ALA A 106 -10.62 18.94 0.96
C ALA A 106 -9.78 19.56 -0.18
N ALA A 107 -8.96 18.77 -0.89
CA ALA A 107 -8.21 19.24 -2.05
C ALA A 107 -9.10 19.38 -3.31
N ALA A 108 -10.12 18.54 -3.44
CA ALA A 108 -11.07 18.60 -4.55
C ALA A 108 -12.00 19.83 -4.46
N GLU A 109 -12.33 20.29 -3.25
CA GLU A 109 -13.08 21.54 -3.02
C GLU A 109 -12.27 22.77 -3.43
N ALA A 110 -10.97 22.80 -3.14
CA ALA A 110 -10.08 23.91 -3.52
C ALA A 110 -9.88 24.05 -5.04
N ASP A 111 -9.88 22.94 -5.79
CA ASP A 111 -9.79 22.95 -7.26
C ASP A 111 -11.10 23.36 -7.94
N ALA A 112 -12.24 23.33 -7.23
CA ALA A 112 -13.56 23.69 -7.77
C ALA A 112 -13.88 25.19 -7.63
N GLU A 113 -13.12 25.93 -6.83
CA GLU A 113 -13.30 27.38 -6.58
C GLU A 113 -12.38 28.27 -7.44
N VAL A 114 -11.56 27.69 -8.33
CA VAL A 114 -10.62 28.38 -9.24
C VAL A 114 -11.06 28.25 -10.70
#